data_AF-A0A2S6TYB9-F1
#
_entry.id   AF-A0A2S6TYB9-F1
#
_cell.length_a   1.000
_cell.length_b   1.000
_cell.length_c   1.000
_cell.angle_alpha   90.00
_cell.angle_beta   90.00
_cell.angle_gamma   90.00
#
_symmetry.space_group_name_H-M   'P 1'
#
loop_
_entity.id
_entity.type
_entity.pdbx_description
1 polymer ?
#
loop_
_entity_poly.entity_id
_entity_poly.type
_entity_poly.pdbx_seq_one_letter_code
_entity_poly.pdbx_strand_id
1 'polypeptide(L)'
;GFKIADLEVEIEDNQLVIRGRQSEELDSRVYIHRGIASRQFQRSFVIAEGIQVVGAKLSDGLLHLDLRRPIPEPKITKINIESGDQENSSATTTIEIEPSRK
;
A
#
# COMPACT_ATOMS: atom_id res chain seq x y z
N GLY A 1 5.14 27.75 14.27
CA GLY A 1 4.47 26.91 13.26
C GLY A 1 5.51 26.10 12.52
N PHE A 2 5.12 25.01 11.87
CA PHE A 2 6.02 24.11 11.13
C PHE A 2 6.26 24.61 9.71
N LYS A 3 7.52 24.54 9.25
CA LYS A 3 7.90 24.68 7.84
C LYS A 3 7.80 23.32 7.14
N ILE A 4 7.86 23.32 5.81
CA ILE A 4 7.87 22.07 5.02
C ILE A 4 9.02 21.15 5.45
N ALA A 5 10.21 21.71 5.68
CA ALA A 5 11.38 20.95 6.14
C ALA A 5 11.24 20.38 7.57
N ASP A 6 10.27 20.89 8.35
CA ASP A 6 10.00 20.41 9.71
C ASP A 6 8.96 19.27 9.72
N LEU A 7 8.39 18.91 8.56
CA LEU A 7 7.30 17.93 8.43
C LEU A 7 7.73 16.73 7.58
N GLU A 8 7.26 15.56 7.99
CA GLU A 8 7.47 14.28 7.33
C GLU A 8 6.12 13.55 7.26
N VAL A 9 5.79 13.02 6.09
CA VAL A 9 4.53 12.32 5.82
C VAL A 9 4.85 11.01 5.13
N GLU A 10 4.48 9.90 5.75
CA GLU A 10 4.83 8.56 5.31
C GLU A 10 3.62 7.63 5.38
N ILE A 11 3.63 6.57 4.58
CA ILE A 11 2.69 5.45 4.70
C ILE A 11 3.49 4.24 5.15
N GLU A 12 3.14 3.69 6.30
CA GLU A 12 3.66 2.44 6.84
C GLU A 12 2.49 1.43 6.85
N ASP A 13 2.55 0.39 6.02
CA ASP A 13 1.46 -0.56 5.79
C ASP A 13 0.13 0.11 5.40
N ASN A 14 -0.84 0.16 6.32
CA ASN A 14 -2.13 0.83 6.16
C ASN A 14 -2.26 2.09 7.03
N GLN A 15 -1.16 2.62 7.56
CA GLN A 15 -1.16 3.81 8.40
C GLN A 15 -0.49 4.98 7.69
N LEU A 16 -1.20 6.11 7.67
CA LEU A 16 -0.64 7.40 7.29
C LEU A 16 -0.05 8.05 8.55
N VAL A 17 1.27 8.24 8.56
CA VAL A 17 2.01 8.81 9.68
C VAL A 17 2.49 10.20 9.31
N ILE A 18 2.17 11.19 10.15
CA ILE A 18 2.58 12.58 10.00
C ILE A 18 3.43 12.94 11.22
N ARG A 19 4.67 13.33 10.98
CA ARG A 19 5.64 13.75 12.00
C ARG A 19 5.97 15.22 11.79
N GLY A 20 5.98 15.98 12.88
CA GLY A 20 6.49 17.34 12.90
C GLY A 20 7.62 17.45 13.90
N ARG A 21 8.80 17.85 13.45
CA ARG A 21 9.98 18.07 14.29
C ARG A 21 10.51 19.49 14.04
N GLN A 22 10.46 20.32 15.06
CA GLN A 22 11.26 21.55 15.06
C GLN A 22 12.55 21.30 15.83
N SER A 23 13.67 21.62 15.18
CA SER A 23 14.92 21.90 15.87
C SER A 23 14.62 23.06 16.81
N GLU A 24 14.82 22.87 18.11
CA GLU A 24 14.83 24.02 19.00
C GLU A 24 16.03 24.86 18.58
N GLU A 25 15.77 26.00 17.93
CA GLU A 25 16.76 27.07 17.90
C GLU A 25 16.98 27.46 19.36
N LEU A 26 18.01 26.85 19.95
CA LEU A 26 18.58 27.16 21.26
C LEU A 26 19.28 28.52 21.17
N ASP A 27 18.56 29.54 20.72
CA ASP A 27 19.11 30.87 20.59
C ASP A 27 18.21 31.86 21.31
N SER A 28 18.61 32.13 22.56
CA SER A 28 18.59 33.43 23.25
C SER A 28 17.28 34.23 23.33
N ARG A 29 16.15 33.71 22.85
CA ARG A 29 14.85 34.40 22.89
C ARG A 29 14.13 34.16 24.21
N VAL A 30 14.10 35.20 25.04
CA VAL A 30 13.31 35.26 26.26
C VAL A 30 11.86 35.60 25.89
N TYR A 31 10.95 34.67 26.15
CA TYR A 31 9.51 34.89 25.99
C TYR A 31 8.88 35.18 27.36
N ILE A 32 8.04 36.21 27.45
CA ILE A 32 7.26 36.51 28.67
C ILE A 32 6.10 35.52 28.84
N HIS A 33 5.40 35.18 27.74
CA HIS A 33 4.38 34.12 27.72
C HIS A 33 4.28 33.47 26.32
N ARG A 34 4.21 32.13 26.27
CA ARG A 34 4.09 31.36 25.03
C ARG A 34 2.95 30.34 25.15
N GLY A 35 1.75 30.74 24.74
CA GLY A 35 0.54 29.91 24.84
C GLY A 35 0.53 28.67 23.94
N ILE A 36 1.24 28.71 22.81
CA ILE A 36 1.34 27.56 21.90
C ILE A 36 2.81 27.33 21.57
N ALA A 37 3.39 26.34 22.24
CA ALA A 37 4.70 25.85 21.88
C ALA A 37 4.62 25.00 20.61
N SER A 38 5.48 25.24 19.63
CA SER A 38 5.66 24.38 18.45
C SER A 38 6.43 23.12 18.86
N ARG A 39 5.76 22.26 19.64
CA ARG A 39 6.30 20.99 20.13
C ARG A 39 6.30 19.96 19.02
N GLN A 40 7.29 19.08 19.05
CA GLN A 40 7.31 17.93 18.15
C GLN A 40 6.03 17.10 18.31
N PHE A 41 5.53 16.54 17.21
CA PHE A 41 4.33 15.71 17.22
C PHE A 41 4.46 14.54 16.26
N GLN A 42 3.67 13.50 16.55
CA GLN A 42 3.35 12.43 15.61
C GLN A 42 1.83 12.23 15.64
N ARG A 43 1.24 12.05 14.47
CA ARG A 43 -0.16 11.64 14.29
C ARG A 43 -0.21 10.50 13.30
N SER A 44 -0.93 9.44 13.66
CA SER A 44 -1.10 8.26 12.82
C SER A 44 -2.59 8.09 12.55
N PHE A 45 -2.93 7.79 11.30
CA PHE A 45 -4.29 7.56 10.84
C PHE A 45 -4.36 6.21 10.15
N VAL A 46 -5.34 5.37 10.51
CA VAL A 46 -5.59 4.13 9.78
C VAL A 46 -6.29 4.46 8.48
N ILE A 47 -5.75 3.95 7.38
CA ILE A 47 -6.23 4.13 6.02
C ILE A 47 -6.95 2.85 5.59
N ALA A 48 -8.14 3.01 5.00
CA ALA A 48 -8.91 1.89 4.49
C ALA A 48 -8.29 1.32 3.20
N GLU A 49 -8.62 0.07 2.88
CA GLU A 49 -8.17 -0.60 1.67
C GLU A 49 -8.57 0.17 0.40
N GLY A 50 -7.64 0.27 -0.54
CA GLY A 50 -7.84 0.96 -1.81
C GLY A 50 -7.79 2.48 -1.74
N ILE A 51 -7.52 3.08 -0.57
CA ILE A 51 -7.25 4.51 -0.44
C ILE A 51 -5.75 4.77 -0.69
N GLN A 52 -5.46 5.80 -1.46
CA GLN A 52 -4.10 6.25 -1.80
C GLN A 52 -3.94 7.73 -1.50
N VAL A 53 -2.78 8.13 -0.98
CA VAL A 53 -2.38 9.53 -0.87
C VAL A 53 -1.87 9.97 -2.25
N VAL A 54 -2.44 11.05 -2.79
CA VAL A 54 -2.09 11.56 -4.13
C VAL A 54 -1.43 12.94 -4.10
N GLY A 55 -1.44 13.62 -2.95
CA GLY A 55 -0.87 14.94 -2.79
C GLY A 55 -0.78 15.39 -1.35
N ALA A 56 0.12 16.34 -1.09
CA ALA A 56 0.28 17.00 0.19
C ALA A 56 0.60 18.49 -0.03
N LYS A 57 -0.08 19.39 0.67
CA LYS A 57 0.13 20.84 0.56
C LYS A 57 0.06 21.51 1.92
N LEU A 58 1.07 22.31 2.24
CA LEU A 58 1.10 23.17 3.42
C LEU A 58 0.74 24.60 3.02
N SER A 59 -0.32 25.17 3.60
CA SER A 59 -0.70 26.57 3.42
C SER A 59 -1.32 27.13 4.69
N ASP A 60 -0.97 28.36 5.05
CA ASP A 60 -1.51 29.06 6.23
C ASP A 60 -1.37 28.28 7.55
N GLY A 61 -0.33 27.44 7.64
CA GLY A 61 -0.07 26.59 8.80
C GLY A 61 -0.88 25.30 8.86
N LEU A 62 -1.66 24.97 7.82
CA LEU A 62 -2.45 23.74 7.71
C LEU A 62 -1.86 22.82 6.63
N LEU A 63 -1.57 21.59 7.02
CA LEU A 63 -1.19 20.51 6.12
C LEU A 63 -2.46 19.83 5.57
N HIS A 64 -2.67 19.96 4.27
CA HIS A 64 -3.73 19.28 3.52
C HIS A 64 -3.15 18.03 2.87
N LEU A 65 -3.86 16.90 2.99
CA LEU A 65 -3.51 15.64 2.34
C LEU A 65 -4.66 15.22 1.45
N ASP A 66 -4.36 15.02 0.16
CA ASP A 66 -5.34 14.57 -0.82
C ASP A 66 -5.36 13.05 -0.86
N LEU A 67 -6.52 12.47 -0.55
CA LEU A 67 -6.74 11.03 -0.58
C LEU A 67 -7.71 10.67 -1.72
N ARG A 68 -7.44 9.57 -2.43
CA ARG A 68 -8.34 9.05 -3.47
C ARG A 68 -8.53 7.55 -3.33
N ARG A 69 -9.71 7.08 -3.75
CA ARG A 69 -10.01 5.66 -3.94
C ARG A 69 -10.14 5.36 -5.43
N PRO A 70 -9.06 5.02 -6.15
CA PRO A 70 -9.18 4.64 -7.56
C PRO A 70 -10.06 3.39 -7.66
N ILE A 71 -11.06 3.45 -8.56
CA ILE A 71 -11.84 2.28 -8.94
C ILE A 71 -11.02 1.53 -9.99
N PRO A 72 -10.63 0.26 -9.76
CA PRO A 72 -9.86 -0.48 -10.74
C PRO A 72 -10.67 -0.70 -12.02
N GLU A 73 -10.05 -0.45 -13.17
CA GLU A 73 -10.65 -0.77 -14.46
C GLU A 73 -10.60 -2.29 -14.70
N PRO A 74 -11.71 -2.92 -15.12
CA PRO A 74 -11.72 -4.35 -15.40
C PRO A 74 -10.86 -4.66 -16.62
N LYS A 75 -9.76 -5.39 -16.43
CA LYS A 75 -8.95 -5.94 -17.53
C LYS A 75 -9.46 -7.33 -17.89
N ILE A 76 -10.09 -7.45 -19.06
CA ILE A 76 -10.54 -8.73 -19.59
C ILE A 76 -9.39 -9.36 -20.37
N THR A 77 -8.89 -10.51 -19.90
CA THR A 77 -7.89 -11.30 -20.62
C THR A 77 -8.53 -12.58 -21.13
N LYS A 78 -8.37 -12.87 -22.42
CA LYS A 78 -8.76 -14.17 -22.98
C LYS A 78 -7.70 -15.20 -22.59
N ILE A 79 -8.14 -16.30 -21.98
CA ILE A 79 -7.29 -17.45 -21.69
C ILE A 79 -7.54 -18.49 -22.77
N ASN A 80 -6.47 -18.92 -23.44
CA ASN A 80 -6.55 -20.03 -24.39
C ASN A 80 -6.71 -21.33 -23.61
N ILE A 81 -7.66 -22.17 -24.03
CA ILE A 81 -7.84 -23.51 -23.48
C ILE A 81 -7.00 -24.46 -24.34
N GLU A 82 -5.99 -25.06 -23.73
CA GLU A 82 -5.21 -26.12 -24.37
C GLU A 82 -6.03 -27.41 -24.36
N SER A 83 -6.07 -28.10 -25.50
CA SER A 83 -6.69 -29.41 -25.61
C SER A 83 -5.83 -30.40 -24.84
N GLY A 84 -6.34 -30.91 -23.72
CA GLY A 84 -5.71 -31.97 -22.94
C GLY A 84 -5.88 -33.31 -23.64
N ASP A 85 -5.31 -33.49 -24.83
CA ASP A 85 -5.33 -34.77 -25.53
C ASP A 85 -4.18 -34.88 -26.54
N GLN A 86 -3.09 -35.52 -26.09
CA GLN A 86 -2.52 -36.79 -26.60
C GLN A 86 -0.98 -36.80 -26.53
N GLU A 87 -0.44 -37.63 -25.63
CA GLU A 87 0.55 -38.67 -25.96
C GLU A 87 0.85 -39.51 -24.71
N ASN A 88 0.10 -40.61 -24.53
CA ASN A 88 0.62 -41.87 -23.99
C ASN A 88 -0.41 -43.00 -24.24
N SER A 89 -0.64 -43.29 -25.52
CA SER A 89 -1.17 -44.58 -25.95
C SER A 89 -0.16 -45.25 -26.87
N SER A 90 0.98 -45.66 -26.31
CA SER A 90 1.74 -46.78 -26.84
C SER A 90 2.06 -47.72 -25.69
N ALA A 91 1.61 -48.97 -25.84
CA ALA A 91 1.74 -50.11 -24.94
C ALA A 91 0.81 -50.17 -23.71
N THR A 92 -0.50 -50.31 -23.93
CA THR A 92 -1.28 -51.25 -23.10
C THR A 92 -1.21 -52.61 -23.78
N THR A 93 -0.32 -53.48 -23.31
CA THR A 93 -0.33 -54.91 -23.63
C THR A 93 -1.64 -55.49 -23.13
N THR A 94 -2.57 -55.76 -24.04
CA THR A 94 -3.71 -56.65 -23.80
C THR A 94 -3.13 -58.05 -23.51
N ILE A 95 -3.30 -58.54 -22.29
CA ILE A 95 -3.07 -59.96 -21.98
C ILE A 95 -4.31 -60.71 -22.46
N GLU A 96 -4.22 -61.26 -23.67
CA GLU A 96 -5.14 -62.30 -24.12
C GLU A 96 -4.93 -63.54 -23.25
N ILE A 97 -5.91 -63.86 -22.40
CA ILE A 97 -6.05 -65.18 -21.79
C ILE A 97 -7.25 -65.85 -22.42
N GLU A 98 -6.99 -66.75 -23.38
CA GLU A 98 -8.01 -67.66 -23.88
C GLU A 98 -8.48 -68.60 -22.75
N PRO A 99 -9.79 -68.86 -22.61
CA PRO A 99 -10.27 -69.81 -21.62
C PRO A 99 -9.92 -71.24 -22.06
N SER A 100 -8.97 -71.86 -21.36
CA SER A 100 -8.64 -73.28 -21.55
C SER A 100 -9.79 -74.15 -21.04
N ARG A 101 -10.34 -74.95 -21.96
CA ARG A 101 -11.45 -75.88 -21.74
C ARG A 101 -10.90 -77.31 -21.59
N LYS A 102 -10.86 -77.84 -20.37
CA LYS A 102 -11.27 -79.20 -19.95
C LYS A 102 -10.86 -79.50 -18.51
#